data_AF-A0A0D0CJH8-F1
#
_entry.id   AF-A0A0D0CJH8-F1
#
_cell.length_a   1.000
_cell.length_b   1.000
_cell.length_c   1.000
_cell.angle_alpha   90.00
_cell.angle_beta   90.00
_cell.angle_gamma   90.00
#
_symmetry.space_group_name_H-M   'P 1'
#
loop_
_entity.id
_entity.type
_entity.pdbx_description
1 polymer ?
#
loop_
_entity_poly.entity_id
_entity_poly.type
_entity_poly.pdbx_seq_one_letter_code
_entity_poly.pdbx_strand_id
1 'polypeptide(L)'
;MNRLRPSLGSKPSTPPDPREEATHSRHLAKYIFARQYGLPNAFTFEVTKWELSYIPDFANRDLEIQRLGSCKTPKRLKEVLPILEKLLWRHGKCKFRLLRNFACPSKVSPELGKSFSTYLTVSRLNFARK
;
A
#
# COMPACT_ATOMS: atom_id res chain seq x y z
N MET A 1 -15.46 -2.01 -32.19
CA MET A 1 -14.30 -1.95 -31.27
C MET A 1 -14.36 -3.12 -30.31
N ASN A 2 -13.59 -4.18 -30.58
CA ASN A 2 -13.68 -5.46 -29.86
C ASN A 2 -12.90 -5.37 -28.54
N ARG A 3 -13.58 -5.53 -27.40
CA ARG A 3 -12.93 -5.64 -26.08
C ARG A 3 -12.34 -7.05 -25.95
N LEU A 4 -11.09 -7.23 -26.37
CA LEU A 4 -10.32 -8.41 -26.00
C LEU A 4 -10.10 -8.37 -24.48
N ARG A 5 -10.86 -9.19 -23.74
CA ARG A 5 -10.59 -9.49 -22.33
C ARG A 5 -9.48 -10.55 -22.27
N PRO A 6 -8.28 -10.26 -21.73
CA PRO A 6 -7.35 -11.31 -21.37
C PRO A 6 -7.85 -11.93 -20.05
N SER A 7 -8.39 -13.13 -20.16
CA SER A 7 -8.57 -14.08 -19.06
C SER A 7 -7.18 -14.46 -18.55
N LEU A 8 -6.75 -13.84 -17.45
CA LEU A 8 -5.59 -14.28 -16.68
C LEU A 8 -6.14 -14.66 -15.32
N GLY A 9 -6.13 -15.97 -15.06
CA GLY A 9 -6.74 -16.61 -13.91
C GLY A 9 -6.39 -15.93 -12.60
N SER A 10 -7.37 -15.26 -12.01
CA SER A 10 -7.42 -15.15 -10.57
C SER A 10 -7.86 -16.51 -10.05
N LYS A 11 -7.08 -17.12 -9.14
CA LYS A 11 -7.60 -18.18 -8.28
C LYS A 11 -8.97 -17.74 -7.73
N PRO A 12 -9.97 -18.62 -7.60
CA PRO A 12 -11.22 -18.24 -6.95
C PRO A 12 -10.86 -17.74 -5.57
N SER A 13 -10.94 -16.43 -5.37
CA SER A 13 -10.74 -15.84 -4.06
C SER A 13 -11.92 -16.32 -3.25
N THR A 14 -11.68 -17.21 -2.28
CA THR A 14 -12.60 -17.42 -1.18
C THR A 14 -13.06 -16.04 -0.69
N PRO A 15 -14.36 -15.83 -0.47
CA PRO A 15 -14.85 -14.56 0.04
C PRO A 15 -14.06 -14.23 1.32
N PRO A 16 -13.45 -13.04 1.41
CA PRO A 16 -12.68 -12.67 2.58
C PRO A 16 -13.57 -12.69 3.83
N ASP A 17 -13.01 -13.05 4.99
CA ASP A 17 -13.74 -12.95 6.25
C ASP A 17 -14.06 -11.47 6.52
N PRO A 18 -15.33 -11.09 6.74
CA PRO A 18 -15.72 -9.72 7.10
C PRO A 18 -14.92 -9.14 8.27
N ARG A 19 -14.46 -9.98 9.21
CA ARG A 19 -13.64 -9.53 10.35
C ARG A 19 -12.24 -9.09 9.94
N GLU A 20 -11.64 -9.78 8.97
CA GLU A 20 -10.32 -9.44 8.43
C GLU A 20 -10.40 -8.19 7.58
N GLU A 21 -11.43 -8.05 6.74
CA GLU A 21 -11.67 -6.85 5.93
C GLU A 21 -11.83 -5.60 6.80
N ALA A 22 -12.64 -5.70 7.86
CA ALA A 22 -12.79 -4.61 8.83
C ALA A 22 -11.45 -4.27 9.53
N THR A 23 -10.60 -5.26 9.77
CA THR A 23 -9.27 -5.05 10.37
C THR A 23 -8.33 -4.34 9.42
N HIS A 24 -8.26 -4.76 8.16
CA HIS A 24 -7.48 -4.09 7.12
C HIS A 24 -7.96 -2.66 6.88
N SER A 25 -9.28 -2.44 6.84
CA SER A 25 -9.88 -1.11 6.70
C SER A 25 -9.50 -0.18 7.85
N ARG A 26 -9.60 -0.67 9.11
CA ARG A 26 -9.15 0.10 10.29
C ARG A 26 -7.65 0.37 10.28
N HIS A 27 -6.85 -0.58 9.81
CA HIS A 27 -5.41 -0.40 9.70
C HIS A 27 -5.07 0.67 8.65
N LEU A 28 -5.70 0.63 7.47
CA LEU A 28 -5.57 1.66 6.44
C LEU A 28 -6.04 3.04 6.93
N ALA A 29 -7.09 3.09 7.76
CA ALA A 29 -7.55 4.34 8.35
C ALA A 29 -6.47 5.01 9.21
N LYS A 30 -5.60 4.25 9.89
CA LYS A 30 -4.48 4.80 10.66
C LYS A 30 -3.39 5.40 9.76
N TYR A 31 -3.21 4.87 8.55
CA TYR A 31 -2.31 5.43 7.54
C TYR A 31 -2.83 6.77 7.01
N ILE A 32 -4.08 6.80 6.54
CA ILE A 32 -4.65 7.97 5.87
C ILE A 32 -4.98 9.08 6.88
N PHE A 33 -5.53 8.72 8.04
CA PHE A 33 -6.03 9.65 9.04
C PHE A 33 -5.20 9.63 10.33
N ALA A 34 -3.89 9.49 10.21
CA ALA A 34 -2.93 9.40 11.31
C ALA A 34 -3.23 10.38 12.46
N ARG A 35 -3.48 11.67 12.14
CA ARG A 35 -3.79 12.71 13.13
C ARG A 35 -5.00 12.38 14.01
N GLN A 36 -6.06 11.78 13.44
CA GLN A 36 -7.27 11.44 14.21
C GLN A 36 -7.03 10.29 15.19
N TYR A 37 -5.96 9.51 14.98
CA TYR A 37 -5.50 8.44 15.86
C TYR A 37 -4.38 8.89 16.80
N GLY A 38 -4.02 10.18 16.81
CA GLY A 38 -2.91 10.71 17.61
C GLY A 38 -1.53 10.33 17.09
N LEU A 39 -1.43 9.84 15.85
CA LEU A 39 -0.16 9.54 15.21
C LEU A 39 0.41 10.83 14.56
N PRO A 40 1.75 11.00 14.54
CA PRO A 40 2.38 12.14 13.88
C PRO A 40 2.06 12.16 12.38
N ASN A 41 2.35 13.23 11.66
CA ASN A 41 2.28 13.22 10.20
C ASN A 41 3.17 14.33 9.66
N ALA A 42 3.30 14.41 8.34
CA ALA A 42 4.12 15.41 7.65
C ALA A 42 3.83 16.86 8.03
N PHE A 43 2.67 17.16 8.61
CA PHE A 43 2.26 18.50 9.03
C PHE A 43 2.22 18.70 10.54
N THR A 44 2.37 17.66 11.35
CA THR A 44 2.20 17.74 12.82
C THR A 44 3.28 16.98 13.59
N PHE A 45 4.44 16.72 12.98
CA PHE A 45 5.58 16.15 13.70
C PHE A 45 6.31 17.26 14.46
N GLU A 46 6.80 16.91 15.65
CA GLU A 46 7.54 17.86 16.47
C GLU A 46 9.00 17.86 16.00
N VAL A 47 9.52 19.05 15.68
CA VAL A 47 10.95 19.26 15.43
C VAL A 47 11.54 19.82 16.70
N THR A 48 12.50 19.10 17.30
CA THR A 48 13.25 19.69 18.41
C THR A 48 14.20 20.76 17.86
N LYS A 49 14.31 21.90 18.55
CA LYS A 49 15.06 23.09 18.09
C LYS A 49 16.55 22.88 17.79
N TRP A 50 17.07 21.68 18.07
CA TRP A 50 18.48 21.31 17.95
C TRP A 50 18.75 20.20 16.93
N GLU A 51 17.71 19.56 16.39
CA GLU A 51 17.85 18.57 15.33
C GLU A 51 17.87 19.28 13.97
N LEU A 52 18.96 19.09 13.23
CA LEU A 52 19.13 19.59 11.86
C LEU A 52 18.01 19.05 10.98
N SER A 53 16.96 19.85 10.73
CA SER A 53 15.92 19.69 9.68
C SER A 53 15.60 18.25 9.27
N TYR A 54 15.47 17.33 10.23
CA TYR A 54 15.15 15.94 9.92
C TYR A 54 13.66 15.84 9.71
N ILE A 55 13.26 15.58 8.46
CA ILE A 55 11.87 15.30 8.11
C ILE A 55 11.70 13.78 8.16
N PRO A 56 10.88 13.25 9.09
CA PRO A 56 10.63 11.81 9.16
C PRO A 56 9.99 11.29 7.88
N ASP A 57 10.32 10.05 7.51
CA ASP A 57 9.63 9.37 6.42
C ASP A 57 8.28 8.84 6.94
N PHE A 58 7.19 9.31 6.34
CA PHE A 58 5.83 8.88 6.64
C PHE A 58 5.28 7.86 5.64
N ALA A 59 6.10 7.36 4.71
CA ALA A 59 5.68 6.36 3.73
C ALA A 59 5.41 4.99 4.36
N ASN A 60 6.25 4.55 5.31
CA ASN A 60 6.06 3.31 6.07
C ASN A 60 5.85 3.64 7.55
N ARG A 61 4.71 3.21 8.10
CA ARG A 61 4.29 3.56 9.46
C ARG A 61 3.86 2.36 10.28
N ASP A 62 4.21 1.15 9.83
CA ASP A 62 3.79 -0.09 10.49
C ASP A 62 4.29 -0.16 11.92
N LEU A 63 5.54 0.26 12.17
CA LEU A 63 6.12 0.28 13.52
C LEU A 63 5.39 1.25 14.45
N GLU A 64 5.02 2.44 13.98
CA GLU A 64 4.26 3.41 14.77
C GLU A 64 2.85 2.90 15.08
N ILE A 65 2.19 2.33 14.07
CA ILE A 65 0.84 1.76 14.21
C ILE A 65 0.86 0.56 15.16
N GLN A 66 1.92 -0.23 15.14
CA GLN A 66 2.12 -1.35 16.06
C GLN A 66 2.34 -0.84 17.49
N ARG A 67 3.18 0.19 17.69
CA ARG A 67 3.40 0.84 18.99
C ARG A 67 2.15 1.46 19.57
N LEU A 68 1.28 2.04 18.74
CA LEU A 68 -0.03 2.56 19.16
C LEU A 68 -0.94 1.45 19.72
N GLY A 69 -0.77 0.22 19.25
CA GLY A 69 -1.54 -0.93 19.71
C GLY A 69 -3.03 -0.88 19.35
N SER A 70 -3.85 -1.49 20.19
CA SER A 70 -5.30 -1.51 20.05
C SER A 70 -5.86 -0.15 20.44
N CYS A 71 -6.53 0.51 19.48
CA CYS A 71 -7.15 1.80 19.71
C CYS A 71 -8.56 1.83 19.11
N LYS A 72 -9.45 2.58 19.76
CA LYS A 72 -10.82 2.75 19.29
C LYS A 72 -10.82 3.60 18.01
N THR A 73 -11.68 3.23 17.06
CA THR A 73 -11.89 4.08 15.87
C THR A 73 -12.62 5.36 16.27
N PRO A 74 -12.07 6.56 15.96
CA PRO A 74 -12.72 7.84 16.22
C PRO A 74 -14.12 7.90 15.58
N LYS A 75 -15.08 8.52 16.27
CA LYS A 75 -16.50 8.55 15.84
C LYS A 75 -16.65 9.03 14.39
N ARG A 76 -15.91 10.08 14.02
CA ARG A 76 -15.92 10.68 12.68
C ARG A 76 -15.42 9.77 11.56
N LEU A 77 -14.58 8.79 11.89
CA LEU A 77 -14.00 7.88 10.89
C LEU A 77 -14.82 6.61 10.67
N LYS A 78 -15.83 6.34 11.51
CA LYS A 78 -16.66 5.15 11.38
C LYS A 78 -17.37 5.07 10.04
N GLU A 79 -17.88 6.20 9.56
CA GLU A 79 -18.61 6.30 8.28
C GLU A 79 -17.69 6.13 7.07
N VAL A 80 -16.38 6.34 7.25
CA VAL A 80 -15.39 6.24 6.17
C VAL A 80 -14.88 4.81 6.00
N LEU A 81 -14.98 3.95 7.03
CA LEU A 81 -14.48 2.56 6.96
C LEU A 81 -15.05 1.75 5.80
N PRO A 82 -16.36 1.80 5.47
CA PRO A 82 -16.90 1.08 4.31
C PRO A 82 -16.34 1.59 2.97
N ILE A 83 -15.94 2.86 2.90
CA ILE A 83 -15.31 3.43 1.70
C ILE A 83 -13.88 2.94 1.58
N LEU A 84 -13.13 2.88 2.69
CA LEU A 84 -11.76 2.36 2.73
C LEU A 84 -11.70 0.87 2.40
N GLU A 85 -12.68 0.10 2.85
CA GLU A 85 -12.82 -1.31 2.49
C GLU A 85 -13.01 -1.48 0.97
N LYS A 86 -13.93 -0.71 0.36
CA LYS A 86 -14.10 -0.69 -1.10
C LYS A 86 -12.82 -0.24 -1.83
N LEU A 87 -12.09 0.71 -1.26
CA LEU A 87 -10.81 1.17 -1.80
C LEU A 87 -9.79 0.03 -1.81
N LEU A 88 -9.62 -0.70 -0.70
CA LEU A 88 -8.74 -1.87 -0.61
C LEU A 88 -9.14 -2.95 -1.62
N TRP A 89 -10.44 -3.25 -1.73
CA TRP A 89 -10.95 -4.22 -2.69
C TRP A 89 -10.60 -3.81 -4.14
N ARG A 90 -10.87 -2.55 -4.52
CA ARG A 90 -10.53 -2.02 -5.85
C ARG A 90 -9.03 -2.02 -6.09
N HIS A 91 -8.24 -1.68 -5.07
CA HIS A 91 -6.78 -1.68 -5.14
C HIS A 91 -6.25 -3.09 -5.43
N GLY A 92 -6.72 -4.10 -4.71
CA GLY A 92 -6.33 -5.51 -4.93
C GLY A 92 -6.76 -6.07 -6.29
N LYS A 93 -7.84 -5.56 -6.88
CA LYS A 93 -8.30 -5.95 -8.23
C LYS A 93 -7.67 -5.11 -9.35
N CYS A 94 -6.94 -4.04 -9.02
CA CYS A 94 -6.35 -3.16 -10.02
C CYS A 94 -5.19 -3.84 -10.74
N LYS A 95 -5.28 -3.94 -12.07
CA LYS A 95 -4.21 -4.50 -12.90
C LYS A 95 -3.16 -3.45 -13.24
N PHE A 96 -2.40 -3.01 -12.23
CA PHE A 96 -1.39 -1.94 -12.37
C PHE A 96 -0.41 -2.16 -13.52
N ARG A 97 0.00 -3.42 -13.78
CA ARG A 97 0.86 -3.75 -14.92
C ARG A 97 0.22 -3.41 -16.27
N LEU A 98 -1.06 -3.74 -16.45
CA LEU A 98 -1.78 -3.43 -17.69
C LEU A 98 -2.00 -1.92 -17.81
N LEU A 99 -2.38 -1.26 -16.72
CA LEU A 99 -2.55 0.19 -16.69
C LEU A 99 -1.25 0.91 -17.05
N ARG A 100 -0.13 0.48 -16.45
CA ARG A 100 1.21 1.01 -16.77
C ARG A 100 1.55 0.79 -18.23
N ASN A 101 1.38 -0.43 -18.76
CA ASN A 101 1.71 -0.72 -20.15
C ASN A 101 0.83 0.05 -21.15
N PHE A 102 -0.42 0.37 -20.77
CA PHE A 102 -1.32 1.19 -21.57
C PHE A 102 -0.90 2.67 -21.57
N ALA A 103 -0.62 3.24 -20.39
CA ALA A 103 -0.28 4.66 -20.26
C ALA A 103 1.18 4.97 -20.65
N CYS A 104 2.11 4.06 -20.36
CA CYS A 104 3.54 4.19 -20.62
C CYS A 104 4.11 2.82 -21.06
N PRO A 105 3.96 2.46 -22.35
CA PRO A 105 4.52 1.23 -22.87
C PRO A 105 6.05 1.28 -22.82
N SER A 106 6.66 0.31 -22.14
CA SER A 106 8.12 0.18 -22.09
C SER A 106 8.68 0.01 -23.50
N LYS A 107 9.71 0.80 -23.85
CA LYS A 107 10.47 0.68 -25.10
C LYS A 107 11.62 -0.32 -24.99
N VAL A 108 11.84 -0.90 -23.80
CA VAL A 108 12.86 -1.94 -23.59
C VAL A 108 12.40 -3.19 -24.34
N SER A 109 13.24 -3.69 -25.24
CA SER A 109 12.96 -4.94 -25.94
C SER A 109 12.78 -6.06 -24.91
N PRO A 110 11.80 -6.98 -25.10
CA PRO A 110 11.57 -8.08 -24.16
C PRO A 110 12.81 -8.97 -23.98
N GLU A 111 13.77 -8.93 -24.91
CA GLU A 111 15.04 -9.65 -24.84
C GLU A 111 16.03 -8.99 -23.87
N LEU A 112 16.10 -7.66 -23.82
CA LEU A 112 16.92 -6.93 -22.86
C LEU A 112 16.26 -6.85 -21.47
N GLY A 113 14.92 -6.83 -21.41
CA GLY A 113 14.16 -6.79 -20.14
C GLY A 113 14.24 -8.08 -19.30
N LYS A 114 14.53 -9.22 -19.93
CA LYS A 114 14.77 -10.49 -19.22
C LYS A 114 16.06 -10.45 -18.41
N SER A 115 17.11 -9.79 -18.90
CA SER A 115 18.37 -9.69 -18.16
C SER A 115 18.21 -8.83 -16.90
N PHE A 116 17.56 -7.66 -17.00
CA PHE A 116 17.30 -6.77 -15.86
C PHE A 116 16.41 -7.38 -14.77
N SER A 117 15.44 -8.23 -15.12
CA SER A 117 14.61 -8.94 -14.14
C SER A 117 15.42 -9.95 -13.31
N THR A 118 16.40 -10.61 -13.92
CA THR A 118 17.30 -11.54 -13.22
C THR A 118 18.17 -10.80 -12.21
N TYR A 119 18.74 -9.65 -12.58
CA TYR A 119 19.57 -8.85 -11.65
C TYR A 119 18.77 -8.31 -10.45
N LEU A 120 17.53 -7.84 -10.65
CA LEU A 120 16.68 -7.38 -9.54
C LEU A 120 16.24 -8.52 -8.60
N THR A 121 16.14 -9.75 -9.10
CA THR A 121 15.81 -10.93 -8.28
C THR A 121 17.03 -11.39 -7.47
N VAL A 122 18.23 -11.34 -8.08
CA VAL A 122 19.50 -11.65 -7.42
C VAL A 122 19.82 -10.62 -6.32
N SER A 123 19.55 -9.32 -6.54
CA SER A 123 19.74 -8.29 -5.52
C SER A 123 18.81 -8.45 -4.31
N ARG A 124 17.55 -8.91 -4.52
CA ARG A 124 16.62 -9.23 -3.42
C ARG A 124 17.05 -10.45 -2.61
N LEU A 125 17.61 -11.47 -3.26
CA LEU A 125 18.13 -12.66 -2.57
C LEU A 125 19.38 -12.37 -1.73
N ASN A 126 20.22 -11.43 -2.17
CA ASN A 126 21.42 -11.03 -1.43
C ASN A 126 21.14 -10.11 -0.23
N PHE A 127 20.03 -9.37 -0.24
CA PHE A 127 19.62 -8.56 0.91
C PHE A 127 19.00 -9.38 2.05
N ALA A 128 18.44 -10.57 1.76
CA ALA A 128 17.82 -11.46 2.75
C ALA A 128 18.81 -12.41 3.45
N ARG A 129 20.12 -12.31 3.18
CA ARG A 129 21.18 -13.13 3.78
C ARG A 129 22.18 -12.34 4.64
N LYS A 130 21.81 -11.16 5.10
CA LYS A 130 22.59 -10.40 6.10
C LYS A 130 21.81 -10.23 7.39
#